data_AF-A0A968YFK9-F1
#
_entry.id   AF-A0A968YFK9-F1
#
_cell.length_a   1.000
_cell.length_b   1.000
_cell.length_c   1.000
_cell.angle_alpha   90.00
_cell.angle_beta   90.00
_cell.angle_gamma   90.00
#
_symmetry.space_group_name_H-M   'P 1'
#
loop_
_entity.id
_entity.type
_entity.pdbx_description
1 polymer ?
#
loop_
_entity_poly.entity_id
_entity_poly.type
_entity_poly.pdbx_seq_one_letter_code
_entity_poly.pdbx_strand_id
1 'polypeptide(L)'
;MFARITREHTLFCPKSNTLIKNQKKFIFVGYSGDFPNPKKRGYDFLSAGPGWTASFQGKCSILGDEQNILFHDCDTTGGSSGGPIIGVMNGQPYIVALNNAERKRFDGSTLVNLAVKIDFLDRLSRGN
;
A
#
# COMPACT_ATOMS: atom_id res chain seq x y z
N MET A 1 -6.84 10.19 13.25
CA MET A 1 -7.22 8.89 13.83
C MET A 1 -6.08 7.92 13.54
N PHE A 2 -5.18 7.69 14.49
CA PHE A 2 -4.16 6.65 14.35
C PHE A 2 -4.77 5.35 14.86
N ALA A 3 -4.86 4.33 14.00
CA ALA A 3 -5.24 3.00 14.44
C ALA A 3 -4.20 2.55 15.48
N ARG A 4 -4.67 2.26 16.70
CA ARG A 4 -3.81 1.78 17.78
C ARG A 4 -3.40 0.35 17.44
N ILE A 5 -2.17 0.18 16.97
CA ILE A 5 -1.57 -1.14 16.72
C ILE A 5 -1.35 -1.78 18.09
N THR A 6 -2.24 -2.67 18.51
CA THR A 6 -2.18 -3.36 19.81
C THR A 6 -1.03 -4.38 19.82
N ARG A 7 -0.54 -4.71 21.02
CA ARG A 7 0.66 -5.54 21.27
C ARG A 7 0.66 -6.92 20.58
N GLU A 8 -0.49 -7.46 20.19
CA GLU A 8 -0.58 -8.75 19.49
C GLU A 8 -0.07 -8.70 18.04
N HIS A 9 -0.05 -7.53 17.40
CA HIS A 9 0.43 -7.39 16.01
C HIS A 9 1.95 -7.57 15.85
N THR A 10 2.75 -7.41 16.91
CA THR A 10 4.20 -7.63 16.79
C THR A 10 4.63 -9.07 16.59
N LEU A 11 3.76 -10.03 16.91
CA LEU A 11 4.03 -11.45 16.62
C LEU A 11 3.79 -11.80 15.15
N PHE A 12 3.21 -10.88 14.36
CA PHE A 12 2.74 -11.17 13.00
C PHE A 12 3.25 -10.18 11.94
N CYS A 13 4.39 -9.53 12.17
CA CYS A 13 5.06 -8.77 11.12
C CYS A 13 5.87 -9.73 10.22
N PRO A 14 5.45 -9.98 8.96
CA PRO A 14 6.16 -10.92 8.10
C PRO A 14 7.57 -10.41 7.76
N LYS A 15 8.53 -11.34 7.71
CA LYS A 15 9.86 -11.06 7.18
C LYS A 15 9.76 -10.69 5.70
N SER A 16 10.68 -9.86 5.22
CA SER A 16 10.65 -9.32 3.86
C SER A 16 10.72 -10.43 2.79
N ASN A 17 11.50 -11.49 3.03
CA ASN A 17 11.54 -12.66 2.17
C ASN A 17 10.17 -13.36 2.05
N THR A 18 9.39 -13.39 3.13
CA THR A 18 8.02 -13.91 3.10
C THR A 18 7.15 -13.02 2.24
N LEU A 19 7.25 -11.69 2.37
CA LEU A 19 6.48 -10.76 1.56
C LEU A 19 6.79 -10.91 0.05
N ILE A 20 8.08 -10.97 -0.29
CA ILE A 20 8.55 -11.09 -1.69
C ILE A 20 8.13 -12.44 -2.30
N LYS A 21 8.10 -13.54 -1.54
CA LYS A 21 7.66 -14.85 -2.07
C LYS A 21 6.15 -14.92 -2.35
N ASN A 22 5.34 -14.05 -1.74
CA ASN A 22 3.88 -14.06 -1.88
C ASN A 22 3.40 -13.14 -3.01
N GLN A 23 3.90 -13.40 -4.22
CA GLN A 23 3.53 -12.65 -5.42
C GLN A 23 2.01 -12.71 -5.68
N LYS A 24 1.41 -11.57 -6.06
CA LYS A 24 -0.01 -11.43 -6.42
C LYS A 24 -0.98 -11.83 -5.30
N LYS A 25 -0.54 -11.77 -4.04
CA LYS A 25 -1.35 -12.07 -2.84
C LYS A 25 -1.74 -10.84 -2.02
N PHE A 26 -1.28 -9.65 -2.41
CA PHE A 26 -1.54 -8.44 -1.65
C PHE A 26 -2.69 -7.63 -2.23
N ILE A 27 -3.29 -6.86 -1.35
CA ILE A 27 -4.35 -5.91 -1.63
C ILE A 27 -3.81 -4.52 -1.35
N PHE A 28 -4.07 -3.57 -2.23
CA PHE A 28 -3.82 -2.16 -1.98
C PHE A 28 -5.14 -1.41 -1.86
N VAL A 29 -5.20 -0.52 -0.87
CA VAL A 29 -6.32 0.40 -0.68
C VAL A 29 -5.75 1.81 -0.57
N GLY A 30 -6.34 2.76 -1.28
CA GLY A 30 -5.85 4.14 -1.28
C GLY A 30 -6.85 5.13 -1.85
N TYR A 31 -6.57 6.41 -1.70
CA TYR A 31 -7.39 7.49 -2.26
C TYR A 31 -6.67 8.11 -3.45
N SER A 32 -6.84 7.47 -4.60
CA SER A 32 -6.11 7.82 -5.81
C SER A 32 -6.67 9.09 -6.47
N GLY A 33 -5.79 9.99 -6.90
CA GLY A 33 -6.14 11.23 -7.59
C GLY A 33 -6.59 11.03 -9.04
N ASP A 34 -6.46 9.83 -9.58
CA ASP A 34 -6.98 9.46 -10.90
C ASP A 34 -8.34 8.75 -10.85
N PHE A 35 -8.93 8.59 -9.66
CA PHE A 35 -10.22 7.93 -9.51
C PHE A 35 -11.31 8.63 -10.34
N PRO A 36 -12.25 7.88 -10.96
CA PRO A 36 -13.35 8.47 -11.71
C PRO A 36 -14.11 9.53 -10.92
N ASN A 37 -14.56 10.58 -11.61
CA ASN A 37 -15.22 11.71 -10.98
C ASN A 37 -16.45 12.18 -11.78
N PRO A 38 -17.37 12.94 -11.15
CA PRO A 38 -18.66 13.29 -11.75
C PRO A 38 -18.55 14.23 -12.96
N LYS A 39 -17.38 14.83 -13.21
CA LYS A 39 -17.15 15.68 -14.40
C LYS A 39 -16.78 14.85 -15.63
N LYS A 40 -16.53 13.55 -15.49
CA LYS A 40 -16.20 12.66 -16.61
C LYS A 40 -17.49 12.04 -17.14
N ARG A 41 -17.74 12.19 -18.45
CA ARG A 41 -18.91 11.61 -19.12
C ARG A 41 -19.09 10.15 -18.76
N GLY A 42 -20.30 9.78 -18.33
CA GLY A 42 -20.64 8.42 -17.94
C GLY A 42 -20.31 8.09 -16.48
N TYR A 43 -19.81 9.05 -15.71
CA TYR A 43 -19.61 8.97 -14.26
C TYR A 43 -20.41 10.02 -13.49
N ASP A 44 -21.36 10.67 -14.16
CA ASP A 44 -22.19 11.75 -13.60
C ASP A 44 -23.03 11.30 -12.39
N PHE A 45 -23.18 9.99 -12.20
CA PHE A 45 -23.85 9.37 -11.04
C PHE A 45 -22.98 9.29 -9.78
N LEU A 46 -21.68 9.56 -9.87
CA LEU A 46 -20.80 9.60 -8.70
C LEU A 46 -21.05 10.88 -7.90
N SER A 47 -20.87 10.81 -6.58
CA SER A 47 -20.96 11.96 -5.67
C SER A 47 -19.58 12.44 -5.18
N ALA A 48 -18.55 11.61 -5.34
CA ALA A 48 -17.19 11.88 -4.88
C ALA A 48 -16.21 12.02 -6.07
N GLY A 49 -15.24 12.93 -5.91
CA GLY A 49 -14.25 13.24 -6.93
C GLY A 49 -12.87 12.61 -6.69
N PRO A 50 -11.83 13.10 -7.40
CA PRO A 50 -10.46 12.62 -7.30
C PRO A 50 -9.92 12.65 -5.86
N GLY A 51 -9.38 11.54 -5.35
CA GLY A 51 -8.87 11.46 -3.98
C GLY A 51 -9.93 11.44 -2.87
N TRP A 52 -11.23 11.38 -3.21
CA TRP A 52 -12.33 11.31 -2.23
C TRP A 52 -13.01 9.94 -2.18
N THR A 53 -12.71 9.05 -3.13
CA THR A 53 -13.20 7.67 -3.13
C THR A 53 -12.05 6.72 -2.86
N ALA A 54 -12.25 5.80 -1.91
CA ALA A 54 -11.29 4.73 -1.66
C ALA A 54 -11.30 3.77 -2.86
N SER A 55 -10.15 3.56 -3.49
CA SER A 55 -9.93 2.52 -4.48
C SER A 55 -9.40 1.25 -3.83
N PHE A 56 -9.64 0.14 -4.49
CA PHE A 56 -9.14 -1.17 -4.12
C PHE A 56 -8.46 -1.78 -5.35
N GLN A 57 -7.27 -2.33 -5.15
CA GLN A 57 -6.60 -3.17 -6.13
C GLN A 57 -6.19 -4.48 -5.46
N GLY A 58 -6.72 -5.59 -5.97
CA GLY A 58 -6.24 -6.92 -5.59
C GLY A 58 -5.07 -7.37 -6.46
N LYS A 59 -4.36 -8.41 -5.98
CA LYS A 59 -3.29 -9.09 -6.71
C LYS A 59 -2.05 -8.20 -6.96
N CYS A 60 -1.68 -7.36 -6.01
CA CYS A 60 -0.34 -6.78 -6.01
C CYS A 60 0.73 -7.78 -5.53
N SER A 61 1.97 -7.43 -5.82
CA SER A 61 3.20 -8.06 -5.37
C SER A 61 4.13 -7.06 -4.69
N ILE A 62 4.83 -7.53 -3.67
CA ILE A 62 6.08 -6.92 -3.21
C ILE A 62 7.22 -7.48 -4.05
N LEU A 63 7.99 -6.61 -4.70
CA LEU A 63 9.05 -6.96 -5.64
C LEU A 63 10.43 -7.08 -4.96
N GLY A 64 10.65 -6.34 -3.88
CA GLY A 64 11.93 -6.29 -3.19
C GLY A 64 11.87 -5.50 -1.88
N ASP A 65 12.96 -5.53 -1.13
CA ASP A 65 13.18 -4.75 0.08
C ASP A 65 14.61 -4.20 0.06
N GLU A 66 14.75 -2.88 0.16
CA GLU A 66 16.00 -2.20 0.42
C GLU A 66 15.85 -1.34 1.68
N GLN A 67 16.57 -1.70 2.74
CA GLN A 67 16.65 -0.90 3.97
C GLN A 67 15.28 -0.55 4.61
N ASN A 68 14.34 -1.51 4.63
CA ASN A 68 12.95 -1.35 5.12
C ASN A 68 12.03 -0.56 4.18
N ILE A 69 12.49 -0.23 2.98
CA ILE A 69 11.66 0.28 1.88
C ILE A 69 11.33 -0.89 0.97
N LEU A 70 10.04 -1.20 0.85
CA LEU A 70 9.53 -2.21 -0.04
C LEU A 70 9.25 -1.63 -1.41
N PHE A 71 9.65 -2.35 -2.46
CA PHE A 71 9.22 -2.08 -3.83
C PHE A 71 7.97 -2.89 -4.12
N HIS A 72 6.98 -2.32 -4.81
CA HIS A 72 5.76 -3.01 -5.17
C HIS A 72 5.23 -2.59 -6.54
N ASP A 73 4.33 -3.41 -7.09
CA ASP A 73 3.67 -3.21 -8.39
C ASP A 73 2.18 -2.86 -8.26
N CYS A 74 1.74 -2.44 -7.08
CA CYS A 74 0.38 -1.91 -6.93
C CYS A 74 0.18 -0.67 -7.80
N ASP A 75 -1.02 -0.50 -8.34
CA ASP A 75 -1.42 0.71 -9.05
C ASP A 75 -1.58 1.85 -8.05
N THR A 76 -0.73 2.85 -8.17
CA THR A 76 -0.77 4.07 -7.36
C THR A 76 -0.77 5.27 -8.29
N THR A 77 -1.35 6.37 -7.79
CA THR A 77 -1.15 7.71 -8.33
C THR A 77 -1.05 8.70 -7.18
N GLY A 78 -0.79 9.98 -7.48
CA GLY A 78 -0.82 11.05 -6.49
C GLY A 78 -2.10 11.01 -5.64
N GLY A 79 -1.94 11.12 -4.31
CA GLY A 79 -3.03 10.96 -3.33
C GLY A 79 -3.05 9.59 -2.63
N SER A 80 -2.46 8.57 -3.24
CA SER A 80 -2.43 7.21 -2.67
C SER A 80 -1.38 7.00 -1.56
N SER A 81 -0.57 8.02 -1.23
CA SER A 81 0.40 7.96 -0.11
C SER A 81 -0.30 7.74 1.22
N GLY A 82 0.28 6.90 2.07
CA GLY A 82 -0.33 6.40 3.31
C GLY A 82 -1.31 5.24 3.13
N GLY A 83 -1.67 4.89 1.88
CA GLY A 83 -2.56 3.77 1.59
C GLY A 83 -1.98 2.43 2.07
N PRO A 84 -2.75 1.59 2.78
CA PRO A 84 -2.25 0.32 3.28
C PRO A 84 -2.11 -0.72 2.16
N ILE A 85 -1.01 -1.47 2.23
CA ILE A 85 -0.85 -2.76 1.56
C ILE A 85 -1.21 -3.84 2.58
N ILE A 86 -2.19 -4.68 2.24
CA ILE A 86 -2.79 -5.67 3.11
C ILE A 86 -2.43 -7.07 2.59
N GLY A 87 -1.93 -7.92 3.48
CA GLY A 87 -1.77 -9.35 3.25
C GLY A 87 -2.78 -10.15 4.07
N VAL A 88 -3.26 -11.28 3.55
CA VAL A 88 -4.09 -12.22 4.31
C VAL A 88 -3.20 -13.35 4.83
N MET A 89 -3.11 -13.47 6.14
CA MET A 89 -2.31 -14.50 6.81
C MET A 89 -3.18 -15.25 7.81
N ASN A 90 -3.18 -16.58 7.75
CA ASN A 90 -4.06 -17.43 8.57
C ASN A 90 -5.55 -17.01 8.51
N GLY A 91 -6.01 -16.57 7.34
CA GLY A 91 -7.39 -16.11 7.14
C GLY A 91 -7.70 -14.71 7.69
N GLN A 92 -6.73 -14.00 8.27
CA GLN A 92 -6.89 -12.66 8.82
C GLN A 92 -6.12 -11.61 8.00
N PRO A 93 -6.71 -10.42 7.76
CA PRO A 93 -6.03 -9.34 7.05
C PRO A 93 -5.08 -8.58 7.98
N TYR A 94 -3.87 -8.30 7.50
CA TYR A 94 -2.89 -7.47 8.19
C TYR A 94 -2.33 -6.41 7.26
N ILE A 95 -2.21 -5.18 7.75
CA ILE A 95 -1.43 -4.14 7.07
C ILE A 95 0.03 -4.54 7.17
N VAL A 96 0.68 -4.79 6.05
CA VAL A 96 2.09 -5.21 6.00
C VAL A 96 3.03 -4.05 5.63
N ALA A 97 2.50 -3.03 4.97
CA ALA A 97 3.23 -1.83 4.58
C ALA A 97 2.28 -0.67 4.28
N LEU A 98 2.81 0.55 4.22
CA LEU A 98 2.11 1.75 3.77
C LEU A 98 2.78 2.30 2.51
N ASN A 99 2.02 2.48 1.44
CA ASN A 99 2.50 3.15 0.23
C ASN A 99 2.99 4.56 0.58
N ASN A 100 4.10 5.00 -0.01
CA ASN A 100 4.71 6.28 0.33
C ASN A 100 5.02 7.11 -0.90
N ALA A 101 5.70 6.52 -1.89
CA ALA A 101 6.23 7.26 -3.03
C ALA A 101 6.25 6.42 -4.31
N GLU A 102 6.43 7.11 -5.43
CA GLU A 102 6.61 6.50 -6.75
C GLU A 102 8.00 6.89 -7.25
N ARG A 103 8.75 5.91 -7.76
CA ARG A 103 10.07 6.15 -8.35
C ARG A 103 10.05 5.75 -9.82
N LYS A 104 10.39 6.69 -10.69
CA LYS A 104 10.72 6.38 -12.09
C LYS A 104 12.06 5.66 -12.13
N ARG A 105 12.13 4.49 -12.79
CA ARG A 105 13.42 3.88 -13.09
C ARG A 105 14.21 4.78 -14.05
N PHE A 106 15.53 4.78 -13.90
CA PHE A 106 16.43 5.61 -14.72
C PHE A 106 16.41 5.23 -16.21
N ASP A 107 15.98 4.02 -16.54
CA ASP A 107 15.83 3.51 -17.91
C ASP A 107 14.50 3.94 -18.58
N GLY A 108 13.68 4.74 -17.90
CA GLY A 108 12.37 5.19 -18.39
C GLY A 108 11.29 4.10 -18.40
N SER A 109 11.62 2.87 -18.00
CA SER A 109 10.71 1.73 -18.03
C SER A 109 10.13 1.45 -16.64
N THR A 110 8.84 1.74 -16.50
CA THR A 110 7.99 1.39 -15.35
C THR A 110 8.21 2.22 -14.07
N LEU A 111 7.13 2.81 -13.57
CA LEU A 111 7.05 3.36 -12.22
C LEU A 111 7.15 2.20 -11.23
N VAL A 112 8.12 2.24 -10.32
CA VAL A 112 8.16 1.31 -9.18
C VAL A 112 7.68 2.04 -7.94
N ASN A 113 6.72 1.46 -7.26
CA ASN A 113 6.11 2.07 -6.09
C ASN A 113 6.84 1.63 -4.83
N LEU A 114 6.95 2.56 -3.89
CA LEU A 114 7.74 2.45 -2.68
C LEU A 114 6.79 2.48 -1.49
N ALA A 115 6.93 1.49 -0.60
CA ALA A 115 6.19 1.41 0.64
C ALA A 115 7.12 1.29 1.84
N VAL A 116 6.69 1.84 2.97
CA VAL A 116 7.38 1.66 4.24
C VAL A 116 6.80 0.45 4.95
N LYS A 117 7.66 -0.46 5.39
CA LYS A 117 7.22 -1.67 6.08
C LYS A 117 6.62 -1.35 7.46
N ILE A 118 5.53 -2.02 7.82
CA ILE A 118 4.83 -1.73 9.08
C ILE A 118 5.71 -2.01 10.30
N ASP A 119 6.59 -3.01 10.25
CA ASP A 119 7.49 -3.38 11.34
C ASP A 119 8.53 -2.30 11.68
N PHE A 120 8.89 -1.48 10.70
CA PHE A 120 9.76 -0.33 10.87
C PHE A 120 9.00 0.79 11.59
N LEU A 121 7.77 1.07 11.17
CA LEU A 121 6.91 2.05 11.84
C LEU A 121 6.56 1.64 13.27
N ASP A 122 6.30 0.36 13.50
CA ASP A 122 6.04 -0.20 14.83
C ASP A 122 7.24 0.00 15.75
N ARG A 123 8.47 -0.26 15.27
CA ARG A 123 9.70 0.00 16.03
C ARG A 123 9.88 1.48 16.34
N LEU A 124 9.64 2.37 15.36
CA LEU A 124 9.73 3.82 15.57
C LEU A 124 8.70 4.33 16.60
N SER A 125 7.47 3.81 16.56
CA SER A 125 6.38 4.28 17.42
C SER A 125 6.52 3.88 18.89
N ARG A 126 7.35 2.87 19.19
CA ARG A 126 7.55 2.37 20.56
C ARG A 126 8.52 3.21 21.38
N GLY A 127 9.30 4.09 20.75
CA GLY A 127 10.48 4.69 21.38
C GLY A 127 11.54 3.61 21.64
N ASN A 128 12.81 4.00 21.61
CA ASN A 128 13.89 3.09 22.00
C ASN A 128 13.73 2.62 23.46
#